data_AF-R7Z8M5-F1
#
_entry.id   AF-R7Z8M5-F1
#
_cell.length_a   1.000
_cell.length_b   1.000
_cell.length_c   1.000
_cell.angle_alpha   90.00
_cell.angle_beta   90.00
_cell.angle_gamma   90.00
#
_symmetry.space_group_name_H-M   'P 1'
#
loop_
_entity.id
_entity.type
_entity.pdbx_description
1 polymer ?
#
loop_
_entity_poly.entity_id
_entity_poly.type
_entity_poly.pdbx_seq_one_letter_code
_entity_poly.pdbx_strand_id
1 'polypeptide(L)'
;MLVYRLVTTIEELESYKDTWSGILEREKNDNPFIEYEWISTWWTTLGSKENVEIYIVEYKGDSIAFFPFIRSVRFGGIHQFSFLGQGYATYMEVIAEGIWKEQAMDFLLKELTRNYKRIIFVLHGLLESKKTSYVMEKYAQERQLPHSVFRTVTPYIDFKSMELKAFLQKHHKKFKSIHRREKRLRSLGQLTFQEVSAENLDGMFELFERRWRKKIDKSRFTEQQTRLFFERLAMQQSKAFRVEVDNLVFEDHWIGFTIDICCRERNFCQAMGHEPDFNIFGPGRLIERANMLKAHGSNYRFYDFGIGYEPYKFEWYTHIDFTRKFVMSTKGTRERVLRLMMVLHDTLKRKLSDNHQLVKLKRDRFGELQYFLKEARLKDWFMTFKKGINRMIAVTSFDLYYLQSNVRQTTTDLQEISIQDALESDNRSELISQYFRGYRLYGDGTQQVLFLRHDQFIREEAIDFTQQLPPNSTYIKAYTTQLFPKIIAQVQQEGRAICITVNWYEWRKRRTLMKLGFEKVERVRISRLFKWKKISRQENEWAKYIQCKGQKFEHIWHLVMFPLLI
;
A
#
# COMPACT_ATOMS: atom_id res chain seq x y z
N MET A 1 -31.41 -4.49 41.30
CA MET A 1 -29.98 -4.48 41.68
C MET A 1 -29.19 -4.96 40.48
N LEU A 2 -28.02 -4.39 40.22
CA LEU A 2 -27.12 -4.91 39.18
C LEU A 2 -26.32 -6.08 39.75
N VAL A 3 -26.15 -7.11 38.94
CA VAL A 3 -25.24 -8.24 39.20
C VAL A 3 -24.38 -8.47 37.97
N TYR A 4 -23.30 -9.24 38.10
CA TYR A 4 -22.56 -9.68 36.91
C TYR A 4 -22.38 -11.20 36.91
N ARG A 5 -22.36 -11.77 35.71
CA ARG A 5 -21.92 -13.13 35.41
C ARG A 5 -20.62 -13.08 34.63
N LEU A 6 -19.77 -14.09 34.82
CA LEU A 6 -18.54 -14.25 34.08
C LEU A 6 -18.69 -15.43 33.10
N VAL A 7 -18.35 -15.17 31.83
CA VAL A 7 -18.25 -16.17 30.76
C VAL A 7 -16.78 -16.37 30.41
N THR A 8 -16.34 -17.63 30.38
CA THR A 8 -14.93 -17.99 30.11
C THR A 8 -14.75 -19.01 29.00
N THR A 9 -15.84 -19.48 28.40
CA THR A 9 -15.80 -20.36 27.22
C THR A 9 -16.66 -19.80 26.09
N ILE A 10 -16.38 -20.25 24.87
CA ILE A 10 -17.15 -19.82 23.70
C ILE A 10 -18.56 -20.42 23.70
N GLU A 11 -18.72 -21.64 24.21
CA GLU A 11 -20.00 -22.34 24.32
C GLU A 11 -20.95 -21.61 25.26
N GLU A 12 -20.44 -21.04 26.36
CA GLU A 12 -21.21 -20.18 27.26
C GLU A 12 -21.63 -18.89 26.55
N LEU A 13 -20.73 -18.28 25.78
CA LEU A 13 -21.02 -17.02 25.07
C LEU A 13 -22.08 -17.20 23.98
N GLU A 14 -22.13 -18.34 23.30
CA GLU A 14 -23.11 -18.61 22.22
C GLU A 14 -24.55 -18.45 22.72
N SER A 15 -24.84 -18.80 23.98
CA SER A 15 -26.17 -18.59 24.57
C SER A 15 -26.60 -17.12 24.68
N TYR A 16 -25.65 -16.18 24.56
CA TYR A 16 -25.88 -14.74 24.61
C TYR A 16 -25.83 -14.06 23.23
N LYS A 17 -25.63 -14.81 22.15
CA LYS A 17 -25.46 -14.27 20.79
C LYS A 17 -26.58 -13.32 20.37
N ASP A 18 -27.83 -13.72 20.58
CA ASP A 18 -29.00 -12.92 20.18
C ASP A 18 -29.12 -11.65 21.01
N THR A 19 -28.86 -11.72 22.32
CA THR A 19 -28.87 -10.56 23.21
C THR A 19 -27.75 -9.58 22.87
N TRP A 20 -26.54 -10.10 22.65
CA TRP A 20 -25.37 -9.32 22.24
C TRP A 20 -25.63 -8.57 20.93
N SER A 21 -26.04 -9.31 19.90
CA SER A 21 -26.29 -8.77 18.56
C SER A 21 -27.49 -7.82 18.55
N GLY A 22 -28.52 -8.12 19.34
CA GLY A 22 -29.70 -7.28 19.51
C GLY A 22 -29.38 -5.91 20.12
N ILE A 23 -28.47 -5.84 21.10
CA ILE A 23 -28.00 -4.56 21.65
C ILE A 23 -27.29 -3.73 20.57
N LEU A 24 -26.38 -4.34 19.80
CA LEU A 24 -25.64 -3.65 18.74
C LEU A 24 -26.57 -3.14 17.64
N GLU A 25 -27.59 -3.91 17.28
CA GLU A 25 -28.59 -3.51 16.29
C GLU A 25 -29.44 -2.32 16.77
N ARG A 26 -29.93 -2.34 18.01
CA ARG A 26 -30.71 -1.22 18.58
C ARG A 26 -29.90 0.07 18.66
N GLU A 27 -28.63 -0.03 19.04
CA GLU A 27 -27.71 1.10 19.09
C GLU A 27 -27.18 1.53 17.71
N LYS A 28 -27.50 0.78 16.64
CA LYS A 28 -26.94 0.94 15.29
C LYS A 28 -25.41 1.06 15.32
N ASN A 29 -24.77 0.27 16.18
CA ASN A 29 -23.32 0.35 16.36
C ASN A 29 -22.62 -0.10 15.07
N ASP A 30 -21.64 0.63 14.57
CA ASP A 30 -20.96 0.35 13.30
C ASP A 30 -19.52 -0.15 13.50
N ASN A 31 -19.18 -0.59 14.70
CA ASN A 31 -17.87 -1.15 15.03
C ASN A 31 -17.84 -2.65 14.70
N PRO A 32 -17.13 -3.09 13.65
CA PRO A 32 -17.08 -4.50 13.25
C PRO A 32 -16.39 -5.40 14.29
N PHE A 33 -15.51 -4.84 15.12
CA PHE A 33 -14.64 -5.61 16.02
C PHE A 33 -15.33 -6.07 17.32
N ILE A 34 -16.56 -5.63 17.53
CA ILE A 34 -17.40 -6.07 18.67
C ILE A 34 -18.62 -6.86 18.22
N GLU A 35 -18.78 -7.13 16.93
CA GLU A 35 -19.80 -8.07 16.43
C GLU A 35 -19.51 -9.48 16.92
N TYR A 36 -20.57 -10.26 17.14
CA TYR A 36 -20.44 -11.63 17.64
C TYR A 36 -19.57 -12.48 16.73
N GLU A 37 -19.76 -12.36 15.41
CA GLU A 37 -19.01 -13.07 14.37
C GLU A 37 -17.51 -12.80 14.47
N TRP A 38 -17.12 -11.55 14.73
CA TRP A 38 -15.71 -11.18 14.87
C TRP A 38 -15.12 -11.74 16.18
N ILE A 39 -15.82 -11.55 17.31
CA ILE A 39 -15.36 -11.98 18.64
C ILE A 39 -15.22 -13.50 18.70
N SER A 40 -16.23 -14.24 18.25
CA SER A 40 -16.25 -15.71 18.25
C SER A 40 -15.18 -16.29 17.33
N THR A 41 -15.02 -15.74 16.13
CA THR A 41 -13.95 -16.15 15.20
C THR A 41 -12.57 -15.86 15.78
N TRP A 42 -12.36 -14.69 16.38
CA TRP A 42 -11.10 -14.34 17.02
C TRP A 42 -10.79 -15.28 18.18
N TRP A 43 -11.75 -15.54 19.07
CA TRP A 43 -11.56 -16.37 20.26
C TRP A 43 -11.25 -17.83 19.88
N THR A 44 -11.94 -18.39 18.89
CA THR A 44 -11.73 -19.77 18.42
C THR A 44 -10.46 -19.96 17.58
N THR A 45 -9.75 -18.88 17.23
CA THR A 45 -8.51 -18.91 16.45
C THR A 45 -7.36 -18.27 17.24
N LEU A 46 -7.14 -16.97 17.03
CA LEU A 46 -6.05 -16.17 17.59
C LEU A 46 -6.08 -16.11 19.13
N GLY A 47 -7.28 -16.08 19.72
CA GLY A 47 -7.52 -15.96 21.15
C GLY A 47 -7.61 -17.28 21.90
N SER A 48 -7.44 -18.43 21.23
CA SER A 48 -7.70 -19.77 21.81
C SER A 48 -6.84 -20.10 23.04
N LYS A 49 -5.70 -19.43 23.20
CA LYS A 49 -4.78 -19.59 24.34
C LYS A 49 -4.78 -18.39 25.29
N GLU A 50 -5.59 -17.37 25.01
CA GLU A 50 -5.71 -16.19 25.86
C GLU A 50 -6.71 -16.47 26.99
N ASN A 51 -6.48 -15.88 28.17
CA ASN A 51 -7.42 -15.96 29.28
C ASN A 51 -8.55 -14.93 29.09
N VAL A 52 -9.47 -15.26 28.17
CA VAL A 52 -10.62 -14.44 27.83
C VAL A 52 -11.67 -14.52 28.94
N GLU A 53 -12.15 -13.35 29.34
CA GLU A 53 -13.15 -13.17 30.39
C GLU A 53 -14.18 -12.14 29.91
N ILE A 54 -15.38 -12.62 29.59
CA ILE A 54 -16.50 -11.77 29.20
C ILE A 54 -17.39 -11.57 30.42
N TYR A 55 -17.38 -10.35 30.94
CA TYR A 55 -18.28 -10.00 32.04
C TYR A 55 -19.61 -9.50 31.49
N ILE A 56 -20.69 -10.11 31.96
CA ILE A 56 -22.06 -9.79 31.57
C ILE A 56 -22.71 -9.11 32.76
N VAL A 57 -23.13 -7.86 32.62
CA VAL A 57 -23.90 -7.17 33.66
C VAL A 57 -25.38 -7.39 33.39
N GLU A 58 -26.11 -7.76 34.44
CA GLU A 58 -27.53 -8.08 34.38
C GLU A 58 -28.36 -7.15 35.27
N TYR A 59 -29.57 -6.83 34.82
CA TYR A 59 -30.59 -6.11 35.59
C TYR A 59 -31.89 -6.89 35.54
N LYS A 60 -32.38 -7.34 36.71
CA LYS A 60 -33.61 -8.15 36.83
C LYS A 60 -33.61 -9.43 35.98
N GLY A 61 -32.42 -10.01 35.75
CA GLY A 61 -32.23 -11.22 34.94
C GLY A 61 -31.92 -10.95 33.46
N ASP A 62 -32.10 -9.72 32.99
CA ASP A 62 -31.79 -9.35 31.61
C ASP A 62 -30.32 -8.93 31.48
N SER A 63 -29.59 -9.50 30.51
CA SER A 63 -28.23 -9.08 30.19
C SER A 63 -28.23 -7.73 29.47
N ILE A 64 -27.70 -6.71 30.13
CA ILE A 64 -27.75 -5.31 29.65
C ILE A 64 -26.41 -4.79 29.14
N ALA A 65 -25.29 -5.44 29.50
CA ALA A 65 -23.96 -5.05 29.03
C ALA A 65 -22.98 -6.22 29.00
N PHE A 66 -22.02 -6.17 28.08
CA PHE A 66 -20.94 -7.13 27.91
C PHE A 66 -19.58 -6.42 27.84
N PHE A 67 -18.60 -6.97 28.56
CA PHE A 67 -17.25 -6.43 28.68
C PHE A 67 -16.24 -7.49 28.22
N PRO A 68 -15.77 -7.41 26.97
CA PRO A 68 -14.90 -8.42 26.38
C PRO A 68 -13.44 -8.23 26.78
N PHE A 69 -13.04 -8.83 27.91
CA PHE A 69 -11.68 -8.69 28.44
C PHE A 69 -10.80 -9.92 28.22
N ILE A 70 -9.48 -9.69 28.28
CA ILE A 70 -8.46 -10.66 28.61
C ILE A 70 -7.94 -10.28 29.99
N ARG A 71 -7.88 -11.24 30.92
CA ARG A 71 -7.27 -11.04 32.23
C ARG A 71 -5.90 -11.71 32.31
N SER A 72 -4.90 -10.97 32.76
CA SER A 72 -3.58 -11.52 33.08
C SER A 72 -3.12 -11.07 34.46
N VAL A 73 -2.32 -11.90 35.13
CA VAL A 73 -1.68 -11.52 36.41
C VAL A 73 -0.24 -11.12 36.14
N ARG A 74 0.08 -9.87 36.44
CA ARG A 74 1.42 -9.30 36.30
C ARG A 74 2.20 -9.42 37.61
N PHE A 75 3.49 -9.07 37.54
CA PHE A 75 4.39 -9.06 38.70
C PHE A 75 3.76 -8.32 39.89
N GLY A 76 3.89 -8.89 41.09
CA GLY A 76 3.34 -8.31 42.32
C GLY A 76 1.83 -8.54 42.51
N GLY A 77 1.23 -9.49 41.79
CA GLY A 77 -0.19 -9.85 41.92
C GLY A 77 -1.14 -8.77 41.39
N ILE A 78 -0.71 -8.03 40.36
CA ILE A 78 -1.51 -6.98 39.74
C ILE A 78 -2.36 -7.63 38.64
N HIS A 79 -3.67 -7.53 38.77
CA HIS A 79 -4.61 -8.02 37.75
C HIS A 79 -4.70 -6.99 36.63
N GLN A 80 -4.25 -7.36 35.43
CA GLN A 80 -4.41 -6.56 34.24
C GLN A 80 -5.65 -7.00 33.47
N PHE A 81 -6.55 -6.05 33.21
CA PHE A 81 -7.66 -6.21 32.28
C PHE A 81 -7.39 -5.41 31.01
N SER A 82 -7.46 -6.09 29.87
CA SER A 82 -7.33 -5.49 28.55
C SER A 82 -8.52 -5.92 27.70
N PHE A 83 -8.95 -5.10 26.75
CA PHE A 83 -9.88 -5.62 25.74
C PHE A 83 -9.23 -6.77 24.99
N LEU A 84 -10.05 -7.77 24.64
CA LEU A 84 -9.63 -8.83 23.74
C LEU A 84 -9.28 -8.29 22.34
N GLY A 85 -8.69 -9.12 21.48
CA GLY A 85 -8.36 -8.68 20.13
C GLY A 85 -7.15 -7.76 20.02
N GLN A 86 -6.37 -7.55 21.10
CA GLN A 86 -5.25 -6.63 21.07
C GLN A 86 -4.23 -6.97 19.97
N GLY A 87 -4.00 -6.01 19.07
CA GLY A 87 -3.12 -6.17 17.91
C GLY A 87 -3.84 -6.58 16.61
N TYR A 88 -5.12 -6.95 16.70
CA TYR A 88 -5.97 -7.34 15.57
C TYR A 88 -7.20 -6.45 15.45
N ALA A 89 -7.89 -6.19 16.57
CA ALA A 89 -9.00 -5.25 16.66
C ALA A 89 -8.48 -3.81 16.63
N THR A 90 -9.00 -3.03 15.68
CA THR A 90 -8.64 -1.60 15.60
C THR A 90 -9.46 -0.78 16.58
N TYR A 91 -10.75 -1.11 16.73
CA TYR A 91 -11.65 -0.49 17.70
C TYR A 91 -12.16 -1.53 18.69
N MET A 92 -12.42 -1.13 19.92
CA MET A 92 -13.03 -1.97 20.95
C MET A 92 -13.88 -1.11 21.88
N GLU A 93 -14.99 -1.65 22.35
CA GLU A 93 -15.94 -0.94 23.21
C GLU A 93 -16.64 -1.89 24.17
N VAL A 94 -17.37 -1.32 25.13
CA VAL A 94 -18.34 -2.06 25.95
C VAL A 94 -19.65 -2.15 25.18
N ILE A 95 -20.19 -3.35 25.04
CA ILE A 95 -21.48 -3.58 24.39
C ILE A 95 -22.55 -3.34 25.45
N ALA A 96 -23.42 -2.36 25.25
CA ALA A 96 -24.55 -2.06 26.13
C ALA A 96 -25.44 -1.05 25.42
N GLU A 97 -26.70 -0.95 25.81
CA GLU A 97 -27.55 0.15 25.36
C GLU A 97 -27.12 1.47 26.01
N GLY A 98 -27.37 2.58 25.32
CA GLY A 98 -26.94 3.91 25.74
C GLY A 98 -27.46 4.28 27.15
N ILE A 99 -28.65 3.81 27.50
CA ILE A 99 -29.30 4.03 28.80
C ILE A 99 -28.62 3.31 29.97
N TRP A 100 -27.92 2.20 29.70
CA TRP A 100 -27.28 1.35 30.70
C TRP A 100 -25.77 1.49 30.75
N LYS A 101 -25.15 2.02 29.68
CA LYS A 101 -23.70 2.00 29.47
C LYS A 101 -22.92 2.55 30.66
N GLU A 102 -23.31 3.70 31.18
CA GLU A 102 -22.60 4.34 32.28
C GLU A 102 -22.75 3.59 33.60
N GLN A 103 -23.99 3.21 33.94
CA GLN A 103 -24.31 2.49 35.17
C GLN A 103 -23.65 1.10 35.20
N ALA A 104 -23.66 0.39 34.06
CA ALA A 104 -23.02 -0.91 33.93
C ALA A 104 -21.49 -0.82 34.04
N MET A 105 -20.87 0.18 33.41
CA MET A 105 -19.43 0.42 33.50
C MET A 105 -19.03 0.79 34.93
N ASP A 106 -19.75 1.71 35.58
CA ASP A 106 -19.49 2.11 36.96
C ASP A 106 -19.58 0.91 37.92
N PHE A 107 -20.65 0.13 37.79
CA PHE A 107 -20.90 -1.07 38.58
C PHE A 107 -19.76 -2.09 38.42
N LEU A 108 -19.46 -2.52 37.19
CA LEU A 108 -18.46 -3.56 36.98
C LEU A 108 -17.06 -3.12 37.42
N LEU A 109 -16.63 -1.90 37.06
CA LEU A 109 -15.32 -1.40 37.45
C LEU A 109 -15.17 -1.32 38.97
N LYS A 110 -16.25 -0.96 39.68
CA LYS A 110 -16.28 -0.95 41.15
C LYS A 110 -16.20 -2.35 41.74
N GLU A 111 -16.96 -3.30 41.22
CA GLU A 111 -16.93 -4.70 41.67
C GLU A 111 -15.57 -5.35 41.43
N LEU A 112 -14.98 -5.14 40.26
CA LEU A 112 -13.61 -5.62 39.97
C LEU A 112 -12.62 -5.04 40.98
N THR A 113 -12.68 -3.73 41.25
CA THR A 113 -11.81 -3.05 42.23
C THR A 113 -12.01 -3.55 43.66
N ARG A 114 -13.21 -4.00 44.02
CA ARG A 114 -13.50 -4.63 45.32
C ARG A 114 -12.92 -6.04 45.40
N ASN A 115 -13.09 -6.84 44.35
CA ASN A 115 -12.66 -8.24 44.30
C ASN A 115 -11.14 -8.38 44.15
N TYR A 116 -10.49 -7.46 43.45
CA TYR A 116 -9.04 -7.47 43.26
C TYR A 116 -8.40 -6.24 43.87
N LYS A 117 -7.53 -6.45 44.88
CA LYS A 117 -6.84 -5.36 45.59
C LYS A 117 -5.94 -4.49 44.70
N ARG A 118 -5.42 -5.04 43.59
CA ARG A 118 -4.44 -4.39 42.71
C ARG A 118 -4.84 -4.60 41.26
N ILE A 119 -5.23 -3.53 40.57
CA ILE A 119 -5.73 -3.61 39.19
C ILE A 119 -5.04 -2.59 38.29
N ILE A 120 -4.84 -2.98 37.03
CA ILE A 120 -4.56 -2.08 35.92
C ILE A 120 -5.48 -2.40 34.74
N PHE A 121 -6.15 -1.38 34.21
CA PHE A 121 -6.90 -1.45 32.96
C PHE A 121 -6.03 -0.89 31.83
N VAL A 122 -5.87 -1.68 30.77
CA VAL A 122 -5.14 -1.29 29.55
C VAL A 122 -6.07 -1.51 28.36
N LEU A 123 -6.88 -0.49 28.06
CA LEU A 123 -7.95 -0.56 27.07
C LEU A 123 -7.49 0.13 25.78
N HIS A 124 -7.41 -0.62 24.69
CA HIS A 124 -7.06 -0.09 23.36
C HIS A 124 -8.33 0.14 22.52
N GLY A 125 -8.20 0.79 21.36
CA GLY A 125 -9.28 0.82 20.38
C GLY A 125 -10.49 1.70 20.74
N LEU A 126 -10.41 2.53 21.78
CA LEU A 126 -11.53 3.38 22.18
C LEU A 126 -11.65 4.57 21.22
N LEU A 127 -12.64 4.59 20.33
CA LEU A 127 -12.91 5.76 19.51
C LEU A 127 -13.34 6.94 20.38
N GLU A 128 -12.70 8.08 20.18
CA GLU A 128 -12.90 9.30 20.97
C GLU A 128 -14.31 9.85 20.84
N SER A 129 -14.91 9.72 19.66
CA SER A 129 -16.31 10.10 19.40
C SER A 129 -17.35 9.22 20.11
N LYS A 130 -16.96 8.05 20.63
CA LYS A 130 -17.91 7.07 21.18
C LYS A 130 -18.00 7.10 22.70
N LYS A 131 -19.16 6.70 23.22
CA LYS A 131 -19.54 6.87 24.64
C LYS A 131 -18.64 6.12 25.62
N THR A 132 -18.15 4.92 25.27
CA THR A 132 -17.27 4.14 26.16
C THR A 132 -15.99 4.89 26.51
N SER A 133 -15.38 5.59 25.55
CA SER A 133 -14.19 6.43 25.79
C SER A 133 -14.46 7.51 26.83
N TYR A 134 -15.56 8.25 26.67
CA TYR A 134 -15.96 9.31 27.59
C TYR A 134 -16.25 8.79 29.00
N VAL A 135 -17.06 7.72 29.11
CA VAL A 135 -17.45 7.15 30.41
C VAL A 135 -16.23 6.64 31.17
N MET A 136 -15.26 6.02 30.48
CA MET A 136 -14.03 5.52 31.10
C MET A 136 -13.19 6.67 31.68
N GLU A 137 -13.04 7.75 30.92
CA GLU A 137 -12.30 8.94 31.37
C GLU A 137 -13.00 9.63 32.54
N LYS A 138 -14.33 9.81 32.45
CA LYS A 138 -15.17 10.33 33.54
C LYS A 138 -15.00 9.51 34.82
N TYR A 139 -15.12 8.17 34.73
CA TYR A 139 -14.96 7.27 35.89
C TYR A 139 -13.60 7.45 36.57
N ALA A 140 -12.52 7.56 35.78
CA ALA A 140 -11.17 7.75 36.31
C ALA A 140 -11.01 9.10 37.01
N GLN A 141 -11.59 10.17 36.45
CA GLN A 141 -11.52 11.52 36.99
C GLN A 141 -12.30 11.65 38.31
N GLU A 142 -13.56 11.22 38.34
CA GLU A 142 -14.43 11.31 39.53
C GLU A 142 -13.85 10.57 40.74
N ARG A 143 -13.16 9.45 40.49
CA ARG A 143 -12.53 8.64 41.54
C ARG A 143 -11.07 9.01 41.82
N GLN A 144 -10.53 9.98 41.08
CA GLN A 144 -9.14 10.43 41.15
C GLN A 144 -8.16 9.25 40.99
N LEU A 145 -8.44 8.36 40.04
CA LEU A 145 -7.61 7.20 39.73
C LEU A 145 -6.44 7.63 38.81
N PRO A 146 -5.20 7.16 39.06
CA PRO A 146 -4.09 7.41 38.16
C PRO A 146 -4.38 6.85 36.76
N HIS A 147 -4.41 7.71 35.75
CA HIS A 147 -4.66 7.30 34.37
C HIS A 147 -3.83 8.07 33.34
N SER A 148 -3.74 7.55 32.12
CA SER A 148 -3.12 8.20 30.96
C SER A 148 -3.83 7.78 29.69
N VAL A 149 -3.97 8.74 28.76
CA VAL A 149 -4.66 8.54 27.48
C VAL A 149 -3.69 8.84 26.35
N PHE A 150 -3.54 7.89 25.43
CA PHE A 150 -2.78 8.06 24.19
C PHE A 150 -3.74 8.15 23.03
N ARG A 151 -3.59 9.19 22.20
CA ARG A 151 -4.44 9.42 21.03
C ARG A 151 -3.67 9.11 19.75
N THR A 152 -4.34 8.43 18.82
CA THR A 152 -3.83 8.14 17.47
C THR A 152 -4.89 8.55 16.45
N VAL A 153 -4.47 9.28 15.42
CA VAL A 153 -5.35 9.77 14.36
C VAL A 153 -6.04 8.63 13.60
N THR A 154 -7.30 8.81 13.23
CA THR A 154 -8.14 7.83 12.52
C THR A 154 -8.91 8.54 11.40
N PRO A 155 -8.34 8.66 10.19
CA PRO A 155 -9.00 9.32 9.06
C PRO A 155 -10.06 8.43 8.41
N TYR A 156 -11.16 9.05 7.95
CA TYR A 156 -12.21 8.37 7.21
C TYR A 156 -12.92 9.31 6.21
N ILE A 157 -13.72 8.72 5.33
CA ILE A 157 -14.64 9.45 4.45
C ILE A 157 -16.06 9.27 5.00
N ASP A 158 -16.78 10.37 5.27
CA ASP A 158 -18.24 10.36 5.40
C ASP A 158 -18.82 10.74 4.03
N PHE A 159 -19.36 9.77 3.30
CA PHE A 159 -19.96 9.99 1.98
C PHE A 159 -21.22 10.87 2.04
N LYS A 160 -21.87 11.04 3.21
CA LYS A 160 -22.98 11.99 3.37
C LYS A 160 -22.51 13.45 3.51
N SER A 161 -21.24 13.68 3.79
CA SER A 161 -20.71 15.04 4.01
C SER A 161 -20.50 15.83 2.71
N MET A 162 -20.44 15.15 1.56
CA MET A 162 -20.22 15.78 0.26
C MET A 162 -20.64 14.84 -0.88
N GLU A 163 -21.36 15.40 -1.85
CA GLU A 163 -21.72 14.72 -3.10
C GLU A 163 -20.50 14.13 -3.84
N LEU A 164 -20.65 12.93 -4.42
CA LEU A 164 -19.55 12.25 -5.13
C LEU A 164 -18.96 13.12 -6.23
N LYS A 165 -19.78 13.84 -7.01
CA LYS A 165 -19.28 14.72 -8.09
C LYS A 165 -18.37 15.82 -7.54
N ALA A 166 -18.74 16.42 -6.40
CA ALA A 166 -17.91 17.43 -5.74
C ALA A 166 -16.62 16.82 -5.17
N PHE A 167 -16.70 15.62 -4.59
CA PHE A 167 -15.52 14.86 -4.15
C PHE A 167 -14.54 14.61 -5.31
N LEU A 168 -15.03 14.06 -6.43
CA LEU A 168 -14.22 13.78 -7.62
C LEU A 168 -13.56 15.07 -8.16
N GLN A 169 -14.29 16.18 -8.18
CA GLN A 169 -13.77 17.48 -8.62
C GLN A 169 -12.67 18.01 -7.68
N LYS A 170 -12.90 17.95 -6.36
CA LYS A 170 -11.91 18.33 -5.33
C LYS A 170 -10.59 17.58 -5.53
N HIS A 171 -10.67 16.30 -5.90
CA HIS A 171 -9.51 15.43 -6.09
C HIS A 171 -9.10 15.21 -7.56
N HIS A 172 -9.57 16.06 -8.50
CA HIS A 172 -9.42 15.83 -9.95
C HIS A 172 -7.97 15.57 -10.41
N LYS A 173 -6.96 16.27 -9.85
CA LYS A 173 -5.55 16.06 -10.22
C LYS A 173 -5.08 14.65 -9.89
N LYS A 174 -5.53 14.11 -8.74
CA LYS A 174 -5.19 12.75 -8.31
C LYS A 174 -5.88 11.72 -9.18
N PHE A 175 -7.19 11.89 -9.42
CA PHE A 175 -7.94 11.03 -10.34
C PHE A 175 -7.35 11.03 -11.75
N LYS A 176 -6.97 12.20 -12.29
CA LYS A 176 -6.29 12.31 -13.59
C LYS A 176 -4.97 11.54 -13.63
N SER A 177 -4.17 11.62 -12.57
CA SER A 177 -2.90 10.89 -12.45
C SER A 177 -3.11 9.37 -12.41
N ILE A 178 -4.08 8.91 -11.61
CA ILE A 178 -4.46 7.49 -11.51
C ILE A 178 -4.99 6.98 -12.85
N HIS A 179 -5.92 7.71 -13.47
CA HIS A 179 -6.49 7.35 -14.77
C HIS A 179 -5.43 7.28 -15.88
N ARG A 180 -4.43 8.18 -15.88
CA ARG A 180 -3.32 8.10 -16.84
C ARG A 180 -2.52 6.80 -16.69
N ARG A 181 -2.27 6.36 -15.44
CA ARG A 181 -1.55 5.11 -15.16
C ARG A 181 -2.40 3.90 -15.52
N GLU A 182 -3.69 3.93 -15.17
CA GLU A 182 -4.67 2.92 -15.54
C GLU A 182 -4.74 2.74 -17.06
N LYS A 183 -4.91 3.84 -17.82
CA LYS A 183 -4.98 3.81 -19.28
C LYS A 183 -3.71 3.20 -19.90
N ARG A 184 -2.54 3.52 -19.34
CA ARG A 184 -1.28 2.94 -19.81
C ARG A 184 -1.19 1.44 -19.52
N LEU A 185 -1.67 0.99 -18.36
CA LEU A 185 -1.69 -0.44 -18.05
C LEU A 185 -2.69 -1.17 -18.96
N ARG A 186 -3.89 -0.61 -19.14
CA ARG A 186 -4.92 -1.14 -20.06
C ARG A 186 -4.50 -1.18 -21.53
N SER A 187 -3.57 -0.32 -21.97
CA SER A 187 -3.02 -0.41 -23.32
C SER A 187 -2.04 -1.56 -23.52
N LEU A 188 -1.61 -2.21 -22.43
CA LEU A 188 -0.70 -3.36 -22.47
C LEU A 188 -1.43 -4.68 -22.30
N GLY A 189 -2.66 -4.67 -21.76
CA GLY A 189 -3.38 -5.89 -21.43
C GLY A 189 -4.70 -5.65 -20.71
N GLN A 190 -5.39 -6.72 -20.37
CA GLN A 190 -6.64 -6.73 -19.63
C GLN A 190 -6.40 -6.39 -18.15
N LEU A 191 -7.19 -5.45 -17.62
CA LEU A 191 -7.14 -5.05 -16.21
C LEU A 191 -8.56 -5.12 -15.62
N THR A 192 -8.77 -5.97 -14.63
CA THR A 192 -10.07 -6.14 -13.96
C THR A 192 -9.95 -5.84 -12.47
N PHE A 193 -11.04 -5.30 -11.91
CA PHE A 193 -11.23 -5.16 -10.47
C PHE A 193 -12.49 -5.95 -10.15
N GLN A 194 -12.38 -6.92 -9.25
CA GLN A 194 -13.47 -7.86 -8.96
C GLN A 194 -13.41 -8.34 -7.52
N GLU A 195 -14.56 -8.78 -7.04
CA GLU A 195 -14.71 -9.42 -5.75
C GLU A 195 -14.15 -10.85 -5.78
N VAL A 196 -13.62 -11.28 -4.65
CA VAL A 196 -13.00 -12.59 -4.45
C VAL A 196 -13.88 -13.41 -3.53
N SER A 197 -14.13 -14.66 -3.93
CA SER A 197 -14.87 -15.62 -3.10
C SER A 197 -14.13 -15.91 -1.78
N ALA A 198 -14.89 -16.13 -0.71
CA ALA A 198 -14.34 -16.43 0.61
C ALA A 198 -13.50 -17.73 0.62
N GLU A 199 -13.71 -18.66 -0.32
CA GLU A 199 -12.88 -19.86 -0.47
C GLU A 199 -11.51 -19.61 -1.13
N ASN A 200 -11.31 -18.46 -1.78
CA ASN A 200 -10.16 -18.21 -2.68
C ASN A 200 -9.25 -17.07 -2.21
N LEU A 201 -8.87 -17.09 -0.93
CA LEU A 201 -8.06 -16.02 -0.31
C LEU A 201 -6.54 -16.18 -0.46
N ASP A 202 -6.04 -17.29 -1.00
CA ASP A 202 -4.60 -17.57 -1.04
C ASP A 202 -3.79 -16.49 -1.77
N GLY A 203 -4.32 -15.98 -2.89
CA GLY A 203 -3.68 -14.90 -3.65
C GLY A 203 -3.46 -13.62 -2.84
N MET A 204 -4.31 -13.35 -1.84
CA MET A 204 -4.15 -12.22 -0.91
C MET A 204 -2.91 -12.41 -0.04
N PHE A 205 -2.78 -13.58 0.58
CA PHE A 205 -1.68 -13.88 1.48
C PHE A 205 -0.34 -13.94 0.73
N GLU A 206 -0.32 -14.55 -0.45
CA GLU A 206 0.87 -14.60 -1.32
C GLU A 206 1.31 -13.19 -1.73
N LEU A 207 0.37 -12.33 -2.14
CA LEU A 207 0.70 -10.98 -2.55
C LEU A 207 1.19 -10.13 -1.36
N PHE A 208 0.64 -10.35 -0.17
CA PHE A 208 1.13 -9.72 1.05
C PHE A 208 2.55 -10.17 1.37
N GLU A 209 2.82 -11.48 1.36
CA GLU A 209 4.15 -12.03 1.63
C GLU A 209 5.19 -11.45 0.65
N ARG A 210 4.90 -11.49 -0.65
CA ARG A 210 5.78 -10.94 -1.71
C ARG A 210 6.12 -9.48 -1.46
N ARG A 211 5.12 -8.67 -1.09
CA ARG A 211 5.29 -7.24 -0.85
C ARG A 211 6.06 -6.93 0.43
N TRP A 212 5.95 -7.78 1.45
CA TRP A 212 6.61 -7.61 2.74
C TRP A 212 7.95 -8.36 2.87
N ARG A 213 8.33 -9.22 1.91
CA ARG A 213 9.61 -9.96 1.91
C ARG A 213 10.86 -9.12 2.15
N LYS A 214 10.86 -7.87 1.66
CA LYS A 214 11.98 -6.91 1.83
C LYS A 214 11.72 -5.87 2.93
N LYS A 215 10.76 -6.10 3.82
CA LYS A 215 10.36 -5.19 4.88
C LYS A 215 10.32 -5.92 6.23
N ILE A 216 10.51 -5.17 7.31
CA ILE A 216 10.25 -5.69 8.64
C ILE A 216 8.72 -5.72 8.85
N ASP A 217 8.11 -6.89 8.67
CA ASP A 217 6.70 -7.09 8.99
C ASP A 217 6.48 -7.24 10.51
N LYS A 218 5.44 -6.58 11.00
CA LYS A 218 4.96 -6.69 12.38
C LYS A 218 3.48 -7.07 12.45
N SER A 219 2.81 -7.16 11.30
CA SER A 219 1.38 -7.43 11.21
C SER A 219 1.06 -8.90 11.48
N ARG A 220 2.03 -9.81 11.27
CA ARG A 220 1.82 -11.26 11.38
C ARG A 220 0.75 -11.78 10.43
N PHE A 221 0.47 -11.04 9.36
CA PHE A 221 -0.67 -11.28 8.47
C PHE A 221 -0.58 -12.64 7.76
N THR A 222 0.63 -13.11 7.48
CA THR A 222 0.89 -14.39 6.81
C THR A 222 1.16 -15.54 7.78
N GLU A 223 1.13 -15.32 9.10
CA GLU A 223 1.24 -16.40 10.08
C GLU A 223 0.01 -17.32 9.99
N GLN A 224 0.23 -18.63 10.18
CA GLN A 224 -0.81 -19.67 9.99
C GLN A 224 -2.11 -19.36 10.74
N GLN A 225 -2.02 -18.91 12.00
CA GLN A 225 -3.21 -18.61 12.81
C GLN A 225 -3.94 -17.34 12.34
N THR A 226 -3.22 -16.36 11.80
CA THR A 226 -3.82 -15.16 11.22
C THR A 226 -4.51 -15.46 9.90
N ARG A 227 -3.93 -16.35 9.06
CA ARG A 227 -4.58 -16.85 7.85
C ARG A 227 -5.89 -17.55 8.17
N LEU A 228 -5.85 -18.51 9.10
CA LEU A 228 -7.03 -19.24 9.57
C LEU A 228 -8.12 -18.30 10.11
N PHE A 229 -7.72 -17.25 10.84
CA PHE A 229 -8.65 -16.23 11.32
C PHE A 229 -9.37 -15.52 10.17
N PHE A 230 -8.63 -15.01 9.18
CA PHE A 230 -9.25 -14.30 8.04
C PHE A 230 -10.07 -15.22 7.14
N GLU A 231 -9.62 -16.45 6.91
CA GLU A 231 -10.38 -17.48 6.17
C GLU A 231 -11.71 -17.77 6.87
N ARG A 232 -11.69 -18.01 8.19
CA ARG A 232 -12.94 -18.25 8.95
C ARG A 232 -13.82 -17.01 9.04
N LEU A 233 -13.22 -15.82 9.18
CA LEU A 233 -13.97 -14.57 9.28
C LEU A 233 -14.65 -14.23 7.95
N ALA A 234 -14.00 -14.55 6.82
CA ALA A 234 -14.58 -14.35 5.49
C ALA A 234 -15.81 -15.24 5.23
N MET A 235 -15.88 -16.39 5.90
CA MET A 235 -17.07 -17.25 5.88
C MET A 235 -18.21 -16.75 6.78
N GLN A 236 -17.96 -15.77 7.66
CA GLN A 236 -19.01 -15.20 8.50
C GLN A 236 -19.78 -14.13 7.73
N GLN A 237 -21.11 -14.26 7.73
CA GLN A 237 -22.00 -13.26 7.16
C GLN A 237 -23.26 -13.13 8.00
N SER A 238 -23.63 -11.88 8.28
CA SER A 238 -24.91 -11.52 8.87
C SER A 238 -25.49 -10.29 8.17
N LYS A 239 -26.70 -9.88 8.57
CA LYS A 239 -27.31 -8.65 8.05
C LYS A 239 -26.44 -7.42 8.34
N ALA A 240 -25.74 -7.42 9.48
CA ALA A 240 -24.92 -6.31 9.92
C ALA A 240 -23.46 -6.44 9.49
N PHE A 241 -22.92 -7.66 9.41
CA PHE A 241 -21.47 -7.92 9.29
C PHE A 241 -21.14 -8.75 8.06
N ARG A 242 -20.08 -8.39 7.33
CA ARG A 242 -19.45 -9.23 6.31
C ARG A 242 -17.99 -8.83 6.07
N VAL A 243 -17.21 -9.72 5.49
CA VAL A 243 -15.88 -9.41 4.97
C VAL A 243 -15.97 -9.33 3.46
N GLU A 244 -15.42 -8.27 2.87
CA GLU A 244 -15.29 -8.12 1.42
C GLU A 244 -13.80 -8.22 1.06
N VAL A 245 -13.47 -9.08 0.10
CA VAL A 245 -12.12 -9.16 -0.45
C VAL A 245 -12.22 -8.84 -1.93
N ASP A 246 -11.42 -7.89 -2.39
CA ASP A 246 -11.34 -7.53 -3.80
C ASP A 246 -9.91 -7.64 -4.29
N ASN A 247 -9.76 -7.96 -5.58
CA ASN A 247 -8.46 -7.98 -6.24
C ASN A 247 -8.44 -7.03 -7.44
N LEU A 248 -7.22 -6.63 -7.80
CA LEU A 248 -6.92 -5.98 -9.06
C LEU A 248 -6.09 -6.98 -9.87
N VAL A 249 -6.64 -7.46 -10.98
CA VAL A 249 -6.02 -8.50 -11.81
C VAL A 249 -5.56 -7.89 -13.12
N PHE A 250 -4.32 -8.17 -13.51
CA PHE A 250 -3.80 -7.86 -14.83
C PHE A 250 -3.50 -9.17 -15.57
N GLU A 251 -4.17 -9.36 -16.71
CA GLU A 251 -4.32 -10.67 -17.36
C GLU A 251 -4.93 -11.65 -16.35
N ASP A 252 -4.14 -12.57 -15.79
CA ASP A 252 -4.56 -13.53 -14.75
C ASP A 252 -3.79 -13.38 -13.43
N HIS A 253 -3.01 -12.30 -13.28
CA HIS A 253 -2.15 -12.09 -12.12
C HIS A 253 -2.73 -11.04 -11.17
N TRP A 254 -2.83 -11.38 -9.89
CA TRP A 254 -3.17 -10.41 -8.85
C TRP A 254 -2.05 -9.38 -8.70
N ILE A 255 -2.35 -8.14 -9.05
CA ILE A 255 -1.44 -7.01 -8.87
C ILE A 255 -1.85 -6.09 -7.71
N GLY A 256 -3.02 -6.33 -7.12
CA GLY A 256 -3.50 -5.66 -5.91
C GLY A 256 -4.57 -6.48 -5.19
N PHE A 257 -4.71 -6.27 -3.89
CA PHE A 257 -5.89 -6.72 -3.13
C PHE A 257 -6.30 -5.71 -2.04
N THR A 258 -7.56 -5.78 -1.62
CA THR A 258 -8.11 -5.18 -0.39
C THR A 258 -8.86 -6.26 0.39
N ILE A 259 -8.78 -6.21 1.72
CA ILE A 259 -9.69 -6.93 2.62
C ILE A 259 -10.32 -5.90 3.53
N ASP A 260 -11.64 -5.82 3.44
CA ASP A 260 -12.46 -4.89 4.19
C ASP A 260 -13.37 -5.65 5.15
N ILE A 261 -13.51 -5.13 6.37
CA ILE A 261 -14.49 -5.63 7.34
C ILE A 261 -15.63 -4.63 7.37
N CYS A 262 -16.79 -5.06 6.91
CA CYS A 262 -17.95 -4.22 6.73
C CYS A 262 -18.96 -4.46 7.84
N CYS A 263 -19.39 -3.38 8.50
CA CYS A 263 -20.38 -3.41 9.56
C CYS A 263 -21.39 -2.27 9.39
N ARG A 264 -22.66 -2.61 9.13
CA ARG A 264 -23.77 -1.67 8.89
C ARG A 264 -23.39 -0.59 7.87
N GLU A 265 -23.27 0.67 8.29
CA GLU A 265 -22.93 1.79 7.40
C GLU A 265 -21.41 1.99 7.19
N ARG A 266 -20.54 1.17 7.78
CA ARG A 266 -19.06 1.33 7.74
C ARG A 266 -18.39 0.21 6.94
N ASN A 267 -17.62 0.59 5.92
CA ASN A 267 -16.59 -0.25 5.32
C ASN A 267 -15.24 0.13 5.95
N PHE A 268 -14.60 -0.82 6.64
CA PHE A 268 -13.28 -0.66 7.25
C PHE A 268 -12.22 -1.39 6.45
N CYS A 269 -11.29 -0.66 5.83
CA CYS A 269 -10.19 -1.25 5.07
C CYS A 269 -9.13 -1.84 6.02
N GLN A 270 -9.23 -3.14 6.29
CA GLN A 270 -8.38 -3.85 7.25
C GLN A 270 -6.96 -4.00 6.74
N ALA A 271 -6.79 -4.42 5.49
CA ALA A 271 -5.48 -4.51 4.87
C ALA A 271 -5.58 -4.37 3.35
N MET A 272 -4.48 -3.95 2.73
CA MET A 272 -4.36 -3.90 1.28
C MET A 272 -2.92 -4.17 0.85
N GLY A 273 -2.77 -4.80 -0.31
CA GLY A 273 -1.48 -5.19 -0.87
C GLY A 273 -1.40 -4.90 -2.36
N HIS A 274 -0.18 -4.94 -2.90
CA HIS A 274 0.04 -4.84 -4.34
C HIS A 274 1.38 -5.42 -4.77
N GLU A 275 1.45 -5.87 -6.01
CA GLU A 275 2.63 -6.49 -6.59
C GLU A 275 3.76 -5.45 -6.75
N PRO A 276 4.90 -5.63 -6.06
CA PRO A 276 6.03 -4.70 -6.16
C PRO A 276 6.55 -4.48 -7.58
N ASP A 277 6.49 -5.47 -8.46
CA ASP A 277 7.00 -5.33 -9.84
C ASP A 277 6.15 -4.35 -10.67
N PHE A 278 4.88 -4.15 -10.30
CA PHE A 278 3.98 -3.18 -10.94
C PHE A 278 4.02 -1.80 -10.27
N ASN A 279 4.89 -1.55 -9.28
CA ASN A 279 4.94 -0.28 -8.54
C ASN A 279 4.97 0.97 -9.44
N ILE A 280 5.61 0.88 -10.61
CA ILE A 280 5.71 1.98 -11.58
C ILE A 280 4.35 2.38 -12.17
N PHE A 281 3.41 1.43 -12.30
CA PHE A 281 2.01 1.66 -12.67
C PHE A 281 1.14 2.10 -11.48
N GLY A 282 1.63 1.97 -10.25
CA GLY A 282 0.93 2.39 -9.04
C GLY A 282 -0.35 1.59 -8.71
N PRO A 283 -0.33 0.24 -8.75
CA PRO A 283 -1.49 -0.62 -8.46
C PRO A 283 -2.15 -0.33 -7.11
N GLY A 284 -1.36 -0.02 -6.08
CA GLY A 284 -1.92 0.35 -4.77
C GLY A 284 -2.89 1.54 -4.81
N ARG A 285 -2.63 2.55 -5.66
CA ARG A 285 -3.56 3.68 -5.84
C ARG A 285 -4.74 3.32 -6.74
N LEU A 286 -4.55 2.39 -7.67
CA LEU A 286 -5.62 1.92 -8.55
C LEU A 286 -6.68 1.18 -7.74
N ILE A 287 -6.24 0.23 -6.90
CA ILE A 287 -7.14 -0.58 -6.09
C ILE A 287 -7.75 0.21 -4.93
N GLU A 288 -7.00 1.09 -4.24
CA GLU A 288 -7.57 1.99 -3.23
C GLU A 288 -8.72 2.82 -3.79
N ARG A 289 -8.52 3.43 -4.97
CA ARG A 289 -9.56 4.21 -5.64
C ARG A 289 -10.76 3.34 -6.01
N ALA A 290 -10.52 2.16 -6.59
CA ALA A 290 -11.59 1.25 -6.99
C ALA A 290 -12.43 0.82 -5.79
N ASN A 291 -11.76 0.43 -4.69
CA ASN A 291 -12.39 0.00 -3.46
C ASN A 291 -13.23 1.11 -2.80
N MET A 292 -12.67 2.31 -2.70
CA MET A 292 -13.40 3.49 -2.19
C MET A 292 -14.65 3.81 -3.02
N LEU A 293 -14.58 3.71 -4.36
CA LEU A 293 -15.73 3.94 -5.23
C LEU A 293 -16.75 2.80 -5.17
N LYS A 294 -16.30 1.55 -5.03
CA LYS A 294 -17.15 0.39 -4.75
C LYS A 294 -17.92 0.62 -3.45
N ALA A 295 -17.25 0.99 -2.37
CA ALA A 295 -17.88 1.22 -1.07
C ALA A 295 -18.98 2.29 -1.14
N HIS A 296 -18.72 3.40 -1.84
CA HIS A 296 -19.76 4.41 -2.12
C HIS A 296 -20.92 3.81 -2.94
N GLY A 297 -20.62 3.07 -4.02
CA GLY A 297 -21.64 2.42 -4.86
C GLY A 297 -22.49 1.39 -4.12
N SER A 298 -21.92 0.75 -3.10
CA SER A 298 -22.59 -0.20 -2.20
C SER A 298 -23.36 0.48 -1.06
N ASN A 299 -23.54 1.81 -1.10
CA ASN A 299 -24.27 2.62 -0.12
C ASN A 299 -23.72 2.59 1.32
N TYR A 300 -22.43 2.29 1.51
CA TYR A 300 -21.80 2.56 2.79
C TYR A 300 -21.76 4.07 3.03
N ARG A 301 -21.91 4.49 4.29
CA ARG A 301 -21.72 5.89 4.67
C ARG A 301 -20.26 6.19 4.92
N PHE A 302 -19.56 5.28 5.60
CA PHE A 302 -18.18 5.48 6.01
C PHE A 302 -17.23 4.58 5.23
N TYR A 303 -16.19 5.17 4.64
CA TYR A 303 -14.99 4.45 4.22
C TYR A 303 -13.86 4.77 5.20
N ASP A 304 -13.49 3.79 6.02
CA ASP A 304 -12.58 3.94 7.13
C ASP A 304 -11.19 3.41 6.77
N PHE A 305 -10.18 4.28 6.84
CA PHE A 305 -8.79 3.92 6.55
C PHE A 305 -8.08 3.30 7.77
N GLY A 306 -8.75 3.24 8.93
CA GLY A 306 -8.21 2.75 10.18
C GLY A 306 -7.18 3.68 10.82
N ILE A 307 -6.54 3.17 11.87
CA ILE A 307 -5.69 4.00 12.75
C ILE A 307 -4.31 4.31 12.15
N GLY A 308 -3.75 5.43 12.60
CA GLY A 308 -2.35 5.79 12.38
C GLY A 308 -2.14 6.74 11.21
N TYR A 309 -1.00 7.43 11.25
CA TYR A 309 -0.59 8.32 10.17
C TYR A 309 0.16 7.56 9.08
N GLU A 310 -0.47 7.43 7.92
CA GLU A 310 0.19 7.03 6.68
C GLU A 310 -0.25 8.00 5.57
N PRO A 311 0.66 8.67 4.84
CA PRO A 311 0.30 9.78 3.97
C PRO A 311 -0.85 9.52 2.98
N TYR A 312 -1.00 8.28 2.49
CA TYR A 312 -2.07 7.92 1.56
C TYR A 312 -3.46 7.94 2.21
N LYS A 313 -3.61 7.56 3.49
CA LYS A 313 -4.89 7.60 4.23
C LYS A 313 -5.46 9.03 4.35
N PHE A 314 -4.58 10.03 4.29
CA PHE A 314 -4.93 11.45 4.36
C PHE A 314 -5.09 12.08 2.97
N GLU A 315 -5.01 11.30 1.90
CA GLU A 315 -5.19 11.82 0.55
C GLU A 315 -6.66 12.12 0.21
N TRP A 316 -7.59 11.42 0.86
CA TRP A 316 -9.01 11.33 0.50
C TRP A 316 -9.97 11.66 1.65
N TYR A 317 -9.49 11.75 2.89
CA TYR A 317 -10.33 11.93 4.06
C TYR A 317 -11.22 13.18 3.96
N THR A 318 -12.41 13.08 4.56
CA THR A 318 -13.29 14.23 4.80
C THR A 318 -13.26 14.63 6.27
N HIS A 319 -13.09 13.65 7.17
CA HIS A 319 -13.13 13.81 8.61
C HIS A 319 -12.02 13.00 9.28
N ILE A 320 -11.75 13.35 10.54
CA ILE A 320 -10.78 12.68 11.39
C ILE A 320 -11.44 12.41 12.75
N ASP A 321 -11.25 11.20 13.26
CA ASP A 321 -11.46 10.85 14.67
C ASP A 321 -10.11 10.47 15.31
N PHE A 322 -10.14 10.10 16.58
CA PHE A 322 -8.98 9.63 17.33
C PHE A 322 -9.29 8.33 18.03
N THR A 323 -8.43 7.35 17.85
CA THR A 323 -8.45 6.13 18.65
C THR A 323 -7.59 6.33 19.89
N ARG A 324 -8.16 6.03 21.04
CA ARG A 324 -7.56 6.19 22.36
C ARG A 324 -7.11 4.83 22.91
N LYS A 325 -5.89 4.82 23.46
CA LYS A 325 -5.43 3.81 24.41
C LYS A 325 -5.49 4.39 25.81
N PHE A 326 -6.29 3.78 26.67
CA PHE A 326 -6.50 4.19 28.06
C PHE A 326 -5.72 3.26 28.99
N VAL A 327 -4.92 3.82 29.89
CA VAL A 327 -4.15 3.07 30.89
C VAL A 327 -4.47 3.63 32.27
N MET A 328 -5.19 2.88 33.10
CA MET A 328 -5.64 3.29 34.43
C MET A 328 -5.28 2.24 35.49
N SER A 329 -4.89 2.66 36.68
CA SER A 329 -4.61 1.73 37.79
C SER A 329 -5.35 2.11 39.06
N THR A 330 -5.42 1.18 40.02
CA THR A 330 -5.72 1.49 41.42
C THR A 330 -4.64 2.39 42.04
N LYS A 331 -4.89 2.92 43.25
CA LYS A 331 -4.08 3.98 43.88
C LYS A 331 -2.77 3.49 44.53
N GLY A 332 -2.56 2.20 44.69
CA GLY A 332 -1.38 1.63 45.32
C GLY A 332 -0.09 1.84 44.53
N THR A 333 1.04 1.78 45.24
CA THR A 333 2.35 2.12 44.69
C THR A 333 2.79 1.16 43.58
N ARG A 334 2.52 -0.15 43.71
CA ARG A 334 3.01 -1.17 42.78
C ARG A 334 2.36 -1.02 41.40
N GLU A 335 1.04 -0.90 41.39
CA GLU A 335 0.27 -0.70 40.16
C GLU A 335 0.56 0.66 39.52
N ARG A 336 0.79 1.72 40.31
CA ARG A 336 1.18 3.04 39.79
C ARG A 336 2.55 3.00 39.12
N VAL A 337 3.51 2.27 39.70
CA VAL A 337 4.86 2.08 39.12
C VAL A 337 4.77 1.27 37.83
N LEU A 338 4.02 0.16 37.80
CA LEU A 338 3.80 -0.61 36.57
C LEU A 338 3.13 0.24 35.48
N ARG A 339 2.10 1.00 35.84
CA ARG A 339 1.42 1.95 34.93
C ARG A 339 2.41 2.96 34.35
N LEU A 340 3.27 3.55 35.18
CA LEU A 340 4.26 4.52 34.73
C LEU A 340 5.26 3.89 33.75
N MET A 341 5.72 2.66 34.00
CA MET A 341 6.58 1.94 33.05
C MET A 341 5.89 1.71 31.70
N MET A 342 4.62 1.30 31.70
CA MET A 342 3.83 1.13 30.47
C MET A 342 3.67 2.47 29.73
N VAL A 343 3.37 3.54 30.46
CA VAL A 343 3.21 4.89 29.89
C VAL A 343 4.53 5.39 29.29
N LEU A 344 5.66 5.17 29.96
CA LEU A 344 6.97 5.53 29.46
C LEU A 344 7.30 4.75 28.17
N HIS A 345 7.07 3.44 28.18
CA HIS A 345 7.27 2.59 27.00
C HIS A 345 6.42 3.06 25.81
N ASP A 346 5.12 3.32 26.01
CA ASP A 346 4.23 3.79 24.95
C ASP A 346 4.61 5.19 24.46
N THR A 347 5.05 6.08 25.35
CA THR A 347 5.52 7.42 24.99
C THR A 347 6.77 7.37 24.12
N LEU A 348 7.73 6.50 24.47
CA LEU A 348 8.94 6.27 23.69
C LEU A 348 8.59 5.66 22.33
N LYS A 349 7.73 4.63 22.32
CA LYS A 349 7.23 4.00 21.08
C LYS A 349 6.59 5.04 20.16
N ARG A 350 5.74 5.93 20.70
CA ARG A 350 5.07 6.99 19.95
C ARG A 350 6.06 7.98 19.34
N LYS A 351 7.00 8.50 20.15
CA LYS A 351 8.05 9.41 19.65
C LYS A 351 8.86 8.80 18.50
N LEU A 352 9.12 7.50 18.55
CA LEU A 352 9.81 6.78 17.47
C LEU A 352 8.92 6.58 16.23
N SER A 353 7.62 6.33 16.40
CA SER A 353 6.68 6.14 15.29
C SER A 353 6.22 7.42 14.61
N ASP A 354 6.18 8.55 15.33
CA ASP A 354 5.76 9.85 14.78
C ASP A 354 6.80 10.41 13.79
N ASN A 355 8.06 9.97 13.89
CA ASN A 355 9.08 10.32 12.94
C ASN A 355 9.01 9.42 11.69
N HIS A 356 8.25 9.87 10.70
CA HIS A 356 8.04 9.15 9.44
C HIS A 356 9.33 8.75 8.73
N GLN A 357 10.39 9.57 8.82
CA GLN A 357 11.68 9.24 8.22
C GLN A 357 12.34 8.06 8.94
N LEU A 358 12.26 8.00 10.27
CA LEU A 358 12.74 6.85 11.05
C LEU A 358 11.92 5.59 10.77
N VAL A 359 10.59 5.71 10.63
CA VAL A 359 9.74 4.58 10.28
C VAL A 359 10.09 4.04 8.88
N LYS A 360 10.24 4.91 7.88
CA LYS A 360 10.67 4.51 6.53
C LYS A 360 12.06 3.88 6.54
N LEU A 361 13.02 4.47 7.26
CA LEU A 361 14.37 3.93 7.38
C LEU A 361 14.33 2.54 8.01
N LYS A 362 13.58 2.37 9.12
CA LYS A 362 13.47 1.10 9.81
C LYS A 362 12.75 0.03 9.00
N ARG A 363 11.61 0.37 8.38
CA ARG A 363 10.78 -0.60 7.67
C ARG A 363 11.38 -0.99 6.33
N ASP A 364 11.78 0.02 5.55
CA ASP A 364 12.16 -0.18 4.15
C ASP A 364 13.69 -0.34 4.03
N ARG A 365 14.51 0.57 4.57
CA ARG A 365 15.98 0.47 4.40
C ARG A 365 16.62 -0.66 5.18
N PHE A 366 16.26 -0.87 6.44
CA PHE A 366 16.81 -2.00 7.19
C PHE A 366 16.26 -3.34 6.70
N GLY A 367 15.00 -3.39 6.25
CA GLY A 367 14.45 -4.58 5.61
C GLY A 367 15.19 -4.93 4.31
N GLU A 368 15.41 -3.95 3.44
CA GLU A 368 16.21 -4.12 2.22
C GLU A 368 17.66 -4.52 2.54
N LEU A 369 18.29 -3.89 3.55
CA LEU A 369 19.65 -4.23 3.97
C LEU A 369 19.73 -5.66 4.52
N GLN A 370 18.79 -6.07 5.38
CA GLN A 370 18.75 -7.41 5.94
C GLN A 370 18.56 -8.46 4.85
N TYR A 371 17.66 -8.19 3.89
CA TYR A 371 17.45 -9.04 2.73
C TYR A 371 18.71 -9.12 1.86
N PHE A 372 19.31 -7.96 1.55
CA PHE A 372 20.55 -7.88 0.78
C PHE A 372 21.69 -8.63 1.47
N LEU A 373 21.87 -8.51 2.79
CA LEU A 373 22.89 -9.26 3.53
C LEU A 373 22.66 -10.78 3.52
N LYS A 374 21.40 -11.23 3.41
CA LYS A 374 21.05 -12.65 3.33
C LYS A 374 21.21 -13.26 1.93
N GLU A 375 20.93 -12.49 0.87
CA GLU A 375 20.84 -13.01 -0.50
C GLU A 375 21.88 -12.45 -1.49
N ALA A 376 22.62 -11.40 -1.16
CA ALA A 376 23.50 -10.74 -2.12
C ALA A 376 24.75 -11.56 -2.47
N ARG A 377 25.07 -11.59 -3.76
CA ARG A 377 26.35 -12.08 -4.28
C ARG A 377 27.33 -10.90 -4.43
N LEU A 378 28.63 -11.19 -4.55
CA LEU A 378 29.70 -10.18 -4.74
C LEU A 378 29.43 -9.21 -5.91
N LYS A 379 28.75 -9.66 -6.98
CA LYS A 379 28.37 -8.81 -8.13
C LYS A 379 27.35 -7.71 -7.77
N ASP A 380 26.44 -7.98 -6.82
CA ASP A 380 25.37 -7.06 -6.43
C ASP A 380 25.92 -5.88 -5.61
N TRP A 381 26.97 -6.16 -4.81
CA TRP A 381 27.76 -5.14 -4.10
C TRP A 381 28.42 -4.16 -5.06
N PHE A 382 29.10 -4.68 -6.10
CA PHE A 382 29.78 -3.83 -7.08
C PHE A 382 28.80 -2.98 -7.91
N MET A 383 27.65 -3.55 -8.31
CA MET A 383 26.59 -2.84 -9.04
C MET A 383 25.98 -1.68 -8.23
N THR A 384 25.73 -1.89 -6.93
CA THR A 384 25.16 -0.89 -6.05
C THR A 384 26.13 0.27 -5.80
N PHE A 385 27.41 -0.05 -5.57
CA PHE A 385 28.48 0.93 -5.41
C PHE A 385 28.69 1.77 -6.69
N LYS A 386 28.72 1.11 -7.86
CA LYS A 386 28.84 1.77 -9.17
C LYS A 386 27.63 2.67 -9.47
N LYS A 387 26.40 2.26 -9.14
CA LYS A 387 25.19 3.10 -9.25
C LYS A 387 25.26 4.33 -8.33
N GLY A 388 25.82 4.20 -7.13
CA GLY A 388 25.99 5.29 -6.18
C GLY A 388 26.96 6.38 -6.66
N ILE A 389 28.13 5.96 -7.18
CA ILE A 389 29.15 6.89 -7.71
C ILE A 389 28.66 7.61 -8.98
N ASN A 390 28.06 6.87 -9.92
CA ASN A 390 27.51 7.45 -11.15
C ASN A 390 26.34 8.44 -10.91
N ARG A 391 25.68 8.38 -9.76
CA ARG A 391 24.66 9.37 -9.37
C ARG A 391 25.25 10.70 -8.90
N MET A 392 26.48 10.71 -8.38
CA MET A 392 27.09 11.90 -7.77
C MET A 392 27.94 12.70 -8.77
N ILE A 393 28.78 12.06 -9.57
CA ILE A 393 29.64 12.74 -10.54
C ILE A 393 29.70 11.90 -11.81
N ALA A 394 29.18 12.42 -12.92
CA ALA A 394 29.23 11.73 -14.21
C ALA A 394 29.30 12.73 -15.36
N VAL A 395 30.35 12.63 -16.18
CA VAL A 395 30.41 13.24 -17.51
C VAL A 395 30.24 12.13 -18.52
N THR A 396 29.14 12.19 -19.27
CA THR A 396 28.79 11.19 -20.27
C THR A 396 28.60 11.88 -21.60
N SER A 397 29.11 11.27 -22.67
CA SER A 397 28.86 11.72 -24.03
C SER A 397 28.49 10.57 -24.93
N PHE A 398 27.48 10.78 -25.74
CA PHE A 398 27.03 9.79 -26.73
C PHE A 398 26.72 10.50 -28.03
N ASP A 399 26.92 9.74 -29.11
CA ASP A 399 26.65 10.15 -30.47
C ASP A 399 25.29 9.55 -30.87
N LEU A 400 24.43 10.39 -31.45
CA LEU A 400 23.17 10.01 -32.07
C LEU A 400 23.40 9.76 -33.56
N TYR A 401 22.98 8.59 -34.01
CA TYR A 401 23.03 8.17 -35.39
C TYR A 401 21.62 7.99 -35.94
N TYR A 402 21.46 8.33 -37.23
CA TYR A 402 20.19 8.23 -37.94
C TYR A 402 20.40 7.52 -39.28
N LEU A 403 19.51 6.61 -39.60
CA LEU A 403 19.44 5.92 -40.89
C LEU A 403 18.08 6.23 -41.51
N GLN A 404 18.09 6.85 -42.69
CA GLN A 404 16.86 7.13 -43.44
C GLN A 404 16.13 5.85 -43.84
N SER A 405 14.83 5.99 -44.08
CA SER A 405 14.00 4.89 -44.55
C SER A 405 14.26 4.62 -46.03
N ASN A 406 14.84 3.46 -46.34
CA ASN A 406 15.05 2.95 -47.68
C ASN A 406 14.35 1.58 -47.75
N VAL A 407 13.11 1.57 -48.23
CA VAL A 407 12.30 0.34 -48.30
C VAL A 407 13.05 -0.71 -49.13
N ARG A 408 13.51 -1.77 -48.46
CA ARG A 408 14.05 -2.98 -49.10
C ARG A 408 13.35 -4.18 -48.49
N GLN A 409 12.73 -4.99 -49.35
CA GLN A 409 12.02 -6.20 -48.94
C GLN A 409 13.03 -7.26 -48.54
N THR A 410 13.18 -7.49 -47.23
CA THR A 410 13.91 -8.63 -46.67
C THR A 410 13.12 -9.17 -45.50
N THR A 411 12.68 -10.42 -45.56
CA THR A 411 11.94 -11.10 -44.49
C THR A 411 12.83 -11.41 -43.30
N THR A 412 12.46 -10.92 -42.12
CA THR A 412 13.08 -11.28 -40.84
C THR A 412 11.99 -11.42 -39.79
N ASP A 413 12.12 -12.45 -38.96
CA ASP A 413 11.14 -12.83 -37.96
C ASP A 413 11.80 -12.74 -36.57
N LEU A 414 11.92 -11.52 -36.03
CA LEU A 414 12.24 -11.33 -34.62
C LEU A 414 10.92 -11.07 -33.89
N GLN A 415 10.61 -11.93 -32.94
CA GLN A 415 9.34 -11.89 -32.24
C GLN A 415 9.35 -10.77 -31.19
N GLU A 416 8.25 -10.02 -31.15
CA GLU A 416 7.97 -9.11 -30.06
C GLU A 416 7.61 -9.94 -28.83
N ILE A 417 8.30 -9.69 -27.72
CA ILE A 417 7.98 -10.29 -26.44
C ILE A 417 6.68 -9.62 -25.97
N SER A 418 5.66 -10.41 -25.66
CA SER A 418 4.42 -9.86 -25.10
C SER A 418 4.62 -9.48 -23.63
N ILE A 419 3.71 -8.69 -23.06
CA ILE A 419 3.80 -8.43 -21.61
C ILE A 419 3.47 -9.69 -20.81
N GLN A 420 2.61 -10.57 -21.34
CA GLN A 420 2.23 -11.87 -20.78
C GLN A 420 3.47 -12.74 -20.60
N ASP A 421 4.28 -12.89 -21.64
CA ASP A 421 5.56 -13.63 -21.60
C ASP A 421 6.53 -13.04 -20.56
N ALA A 422 6.52 -11.71 -20.41
CA ALA A 422 7.36 -11.04 -19.43
C ALA A 422 6.93 -11.27 -17.97
N LEU A 423 5.69 -11.70 -17.72
CA LEU A 423 5.21 -12.05 -16.37
C LEU A 423 5.79 -13.37 -15.86
N GLU A 424 6.16 -14.28 -16.76
CA GLU A 424 6.77 -15.58 -16.44
C GLU A 424 8.30 -15.51 -16.29
N SER A 425 8.90 -14.36 -16.63
CA SER A 425 10.35 -14.17 -16.62
C SER A 425 10.92 -13.89 -15.22
N ASP A 426 12.09 -14.43 -14.91
CA ASP A 426 12.87 -14.07 -13.71
C ASP A 426 13.21 -12.58 -13.63
N ASN A 427 13.27 -11.89 -14.78
CA ASN A 427 13.57 -10.46 -14.89
C ASN A 427 12.31 -9.57 -14.97
N ARG A 428 11.14 -10.10 -14.60
CA ARG A 428 9.82 -9.44 -14.67
C ARG A 428 9.83 -7.96 -14.26
N SER A 429 10.44 -7.64 -13.12
CA SER A 429 10.53 -6.27 -12.59
C SER A 429 11.19 -5.28 -13.57
N GLU A 430 12.26 -5.70 -14.26
CA GLU A 430 12.97 -4.86 -15.23
C GLU A 430 12.16 -4.73 -16.52
N LEU A 431 11.58 -5.83 -17.02
CA LEU A 431 10.78 -5.85 -18.24
C LEU A 431 9.52 -4.98 -18.13
N ILE A 432 8.76 -5.11 -17.02
CA ILE A 432 7.56 -4.29 -16.75
C ILE A 432 7.89 -2.79 -16.75
N SER A 433 9.05 -2.41 -16.22
CA SER A 433 9.50 -1.02 -16.26
C SER A 433 9.74 -0.53 -17.69
N GLN A 434 10.19 -1.38 -18.62
CA GLN A 434 10.37 -1.00 -20.02
C GLN A 434 9.03 -0.78 -20.74
N TYR A 435 8.04 -1.66 -20.52
CA TYR A 435 6.69 -1.46 -21.05
C TYR A 435 6.06 -0.16 -20.53
N PHE A 436 6.22 0.16 -19.24
CA PHE A 436 5.74 1.43 -18.69
C PHE A 436 6.34 2.65 -19.41
N ARG A 437 7.58 2.54 -19.87
CA ARG A 437 8.29 3.61 -20.58
C ARG A 437 7.91 3.72 -22.05
N GLY A 438 7.11 2.78 -22.56
CA GLY A 438 6.65 2.74 -23.95
C GLY A 438 7.63 2.02 -24.89
N TYR A 439 8.53 1.19 -24.36
CA TYR A 439 9.35 0.32 -25.20
C TYR A 439 8.55 -0.91 -25.65
N ARG A 440 8.80 -1.31 -26.89
CA ARG A 440 8.51 -2.63 -27.45
C ARG A 440 9.76 -3.48 -27.31
N LEU A 441 9.61 -4.72 -26.86
CA LEU A 441 10.72 -5.62 -26.53
C LEU A 441 10.77 -6.72 -27.58
N TYR A 442 11.96 -7.04 -28.07
CA TYR A 442 12.14 -8.09 -29.09
C TYR A 442 13.18 -9.10 -28.63
N GLY A 443 12.91 -10.38 -28.87
CA GLY A 443 13.67 -11.48 -28.29
C GLY A 443 13.74 -12.72 -29.16
N ASP A 444 14.49 -13.70 -28.67
CA ASP A 444 14.41 -15.11 -29.06
C ASP A 444 13.70 -15.83 -27.90
N GLY A 445 12.36 -15.85 -27.94
CA GLY A 445 11.52 -16.34 -26.85
C GLY A 445 11.43 -15.40 -25.63
N THR A 446 10.96 -15.94 -24.49
CA THR A 446 10.54 -15.16 -23.30
C THR A 446 11.69 -14.74 -22.37
N GLN A 447 12.90 -15.29 -22.54
CA GLN A 447 13.98 -15.15 -21.55
C GLN A 447 15.09 -14.15 -21.92
N GLN A 448 15.29 -13.81 -23.20
CA GLN A 448 16.37 -12.92 -23.63
C GLN A 448 15.89 -11.79 -24.53
N VAL A 449 15.90 -10.57 -23.99
CA VAL A 449 15.69 -9.34 -24.78
C VAL A 449 16.91 -9.11 -25.66
N LEU A 450 16.70 -9.12 -26.98
CA LEU A 450 17.72 -8.87 -28.00
C LEU A 450 17.86 -7.38 -28.31
N PHE A 451 16.75 -6.63 -28.31
CA PHE A 451 16.73 -5.17 -28.41
C PHE A 451 15.43 -4.56 -27.88
N LEU A 452 15.51 -3.27 -27.56
CA LEU A 452 14.39 -2.42 -27.17
C LEU A 452 14.10 -1.40 -28.26
N ARG A 453 12.84 -1.14 -28.52
CA ARG A 453 12.38 -0.20 -29.56
C ARG A 453 11.41 0.82 -28.98
N HIS A 454 11.58 2.10 -29.31
CA HIS A 454 10.63 3.15 -28.95
C HIS A 454 10.31 4.05 -30.15
N ASP A 455 9.04 4.11 -30.54
CA ASP A 455 8.60 4.77 -31.78
C ASP A 455 8.33 6.29 -31.66
N GLN A 456 8.59 6.89 -30.49
CA GLN A 456 8.25 8.30 -30.24
C GLN A 456 9.36 9.09 -29.56
N PHE A 457 10.20 8.45 -28.74
CA PHE A 457 11.21 9.14 -27.96
C PHE A 457 12.54 8.38 -27.93
N ILE A 458 13.62 9.12 -28.03
CA ILE A 458 14.95 8.69 -27.60
C ILE A 458 15.00 8.84 -26.10
N ARG A 459 15.37 7.77 -25.37
CA ARG A 459 15.45 7.80 -23.91
C ARG A 459 16.75 7.18 -23.40
N GLU A 460 17.59 8.04 -22.81
CA GLU A 460 18.80 7.63 -22.10
C GLU A 460 18.67 7.81 -20.59
N GLU A 461 18.21 6.74 -19.95
CA GLU A 461 17.76 6.72 -18.56
C GLU A 461 18.86 6.94 -17.53
N ALA A 462 20.06 6.37 -17.76
CA ALA A 462 21.20 6.52 -16.86
C ALA A 462 21.52 8.00 -16.58
N ILE A 463 21.17 8.87 -17.52
CA ILE A 463 21.50 10.28 -17.56
C ILE A 463 20.26 11.18 -17.70
N ASP A 464 19.06 10.58 -17.63
CA ASP A 464 17.77 11.26 -17.65
C ASP A 464 17.60 12.18 -18.88
N PHE A 465 17.97 11.67 -20.06
CA PHE A 465 17.81 12.37 -21.33
C PHE A 465 16.60 11.82 -22.09
N THR A 466 15.71 12.70 -22.54
CA THR A 466 14.56 12.35 -23.38
C THR A 466 14.44 13.37 -24.51
N GLN A 467 14.25 12.88 -25.73
CA GLN A 467 14.04 13.70 -26.92
C GLN A 467 12.98 13.06 -27.81
N GLN A 468 12.09 13.87 -28.36
CA GLN A 468 11.09 13.41 -29.31
C GLN A 468 11.74 13.04 -30.65
N LEU A 469 11.33 11.91 -31.21
CA LEU A 469 11.76 11.45 -32.51
C LEU A 469 11.00 12.18 -33.64
N PRO A 470 11.62 12.38 -34.81
CA PRO A 470 10.89 12.80 -36.00
C PRO A 470 9.75 11.81 -36.36
N PRO A 471 8.72 12.27 -37.09
CA PRO A 471 7.69 11.39 -37.62
C PRO A 471 8.30 10.20 -38.40
N ASN A 472 7.66 9.03 -38.32
CA ASN A 472 8.11 7.81 -39.00
C ASN A 472 9.55 7.36 -38.66
N SER A 473 10.03 7.67 -37.46
CA SER A 473 11.32 7.15 -36.97
C SER A 473 11.17 6.35 -35.68
N THR A 474 12.12 5.47 -35.41
CA THR A 474 12.15 4.66 -34.20
C THR A 474 13.51 4.76 -33.53
N TYR A 475 13.55 4.60 -32.21
CA TYR A 475 14.77 4.55 -31.43
C TYR A 475 15.04 3.12 -30.99
N ILE A 476 16.28 2.65 -31.19
CA ILE A 476 16.71 1.28 -30.86
C ILE A 476 17.77 1.31 -29.76
N LYS A 477 17.60 0.44 -28.76
CA LYS A 477 18.45 0.34 -27.56
C LYS A 477 18.74 -1.13 -27.19
N ALA A 478 19.76 -1.34 -26.36
CA ALA A 478 20.11 -2.63 -25.74
C ALA A 478 20.28 -3.75 -26.76
N TYR A 479 21.08 -3.50 -27.81
CA TYR A 479 21.27 -4.38 -28.96
C TYR A 479 22.70 -4.94 -29.03
N THR A 480 22.85 -6.10 -29.69
CA THR A 480 24.16 -6.65 -30.08
C THR A 480 24.48 -6.29 -31.52
N THR A 481 25.71 -5.87 -31.81
CA THR A 481 26.13 -5.43 -33.16
C THR A 481 25.95 -6.49 -34.25
N GLN A 482 25.98 -7.77 -33.88
CA GLN A 482 25.77 -8.91 -34.80
C GLN A 482 24.34 -8.96 -35.34
N LEU A 483 23.36 -8.42 -34.62
CA LEU A 483 21.94 -8.45 -34.98
C LEU A 483 21.50 -7.22 -35.77
N PHE A 484 22.37 -6.22 -35.94
CA PHE A 484 22.01 -4.98 -36.65
C PHE A 484 21.39 -5.19 -38.03
N PRO A 485 21.92 -6.05 -38.92
CA PRO A 485 21.30 -6.25 -40.23
C PRO A 485 19.85 -6.73 -40.13
N LYS A 486 19.55 -7.64 -39.18
CA LYS A 486 18.19 -8.17 -38.96
C LYS A 486 17.26 -7.10 -38.39
N ILE A 487 17.74 -6.37 -37.37
CA ILE A 487 16.97 -5.29 -36.73
C ILE A 487 16.65 -4.18 -37.73
N ILE A 488 17.65 -3.79 -38.56
CA ILE A 488 17.48 -2.76 -39.59
C ILE A 488 16.46 -3.22 -40.62
N ALA A 489 16.60 -4.45 -41.13
CA ALA A 489 15.67 -5.02 -42.10
C ALA A 489 14.22 -4.96 -41.61
N GLN A 490 13.95 -5.46 -40.40
CA GLN A 490 12.61 -5.47 -39.82
C GLN A 490 12.00 -4.07 -39.66
N VAL A 491 12.76 -3.10 -39.15
CA VAL A 491 12.22 -1.74 -38.96
C VAL A 491 12.03 -1.01 -40.29
N GLN A 492 12.90 -1.26 -41.27
CA GLN A 492 12.82 -0.66 -42.60
C GLN A 492 11.66 -1.24 -43.42
N GLN A 493 11.24 -2.48 -43.18
CA GLN A 493 10.01 -3.04 -43.75
C GLN A 493 8.77 -2.22 -43.36
N GLU A 494 8.73 -1.70 -42.14
CA GLU A 494 7.65 -0.81 -41.68
C GLU A 494 7.77 0.62 -42.24
N GLY A 495 8.76 0.88 -43.10
CA GLY A 495 9.01 2.19 -43.71
C GLY A 495 9.54 3.22 -42.72
N ARG A 496 10.10 2.82 -41.58
CA ARG A 496 10.57 3.74 -40.54
C ARG A 496 12.08 3.96 -40.60
N ALA A 497 12.48 5.20 -40.35
CA ALA A 497 13.88 5.54 -40.11
C ALA A 497 14.35 5.05 -38.73
N ILE A 498 15.65 4.84 -38.57
CA ILE A 498 16.23 4.26 -37.36
C ILE A 498 17.16 5.26 -36.68
N CYS A 499 16.93 5.50 -35.40
CA CYS A 499 17.80 6.28 -34.53
C CYS A 499 18.47 5.38 -33.48
N ILE A 500 19.77 5.55 -33.32
CA ILE A 500 20.58 4.77 -32.38
C ILE A 500 21.51 5.71 -31.61
N THR A 501 21.68 5.44 -30.32
CA THR A 501 22.71 6.07 -29.49
C THR A 501 23.90 5.14 -29.31
N VAL A 502 25.11 5.70 -29.37
CA VAL A 502 26.36 4.99 -29.10
C VAL A 502 27.25 5.85 -28.22
N ASN A 503 27.85 5.29 -27.17
CA ASN A 503 28.76 6.06 -26.34
C ASN A 503 30.01 6.47 -27.13
N TRP A 504 30.56 7.64 -26.79
CA TRP A 504 31.72 8.20 -27.49
C TRP A 504 32.95 7.28 -27.53
N TYR A 505 33.11 6.39 -26.54
CA TYR A 505 34.24 5.46 -26.44
C TYR A 505 34.04 4.15 -27.23
N GLU A 506 32.82 3.85 -27.71
CA GLU A 506 32.52 2.61 -28.44
C GLU A 506 32.86 2.74 -29.93
N TRP A 507 34.13 3.05 -30.25
CA TRP A 507 34.58 3.34 -31.62
C TRP A 507 34.27 2.23 -32.63
N ARG A 508 34.41 0.95 -32.24
CA ARG A 508 34.06 -0.18 -33.10
C ARG A 508 32.60 -0.14 -33.53
N LYS A 509 31.66 0.13 -32.60
CA LYS A 509 30.23 0.24 -32.89
C LYS A 509 29.95 1.41 -33.85
N ARG A 510 30.56 2.57 -33.60
CA ARG A 510 30.40 3.76 -34.48
C ARG A 510 30.87 3.48 -35.90
N ARG A 511 32.02 2.82 -36.08
CA ARG A 511 32.52 2.44 -37.41
C ARG A 511 31.58 1.45 -38.11
N THR A 512 31.01 0.49 -37.37
CA THR A 512 30.00 -0.44 -37.92
C THR A 512 28.74 0.30 -38.36
N LEU A 513 28.23 1.25 -37.56
CA LEU A 513 27.06 2.05 -37.93
C LEU A 513 27.30 2.85 -39.22
N MET A 514 28.46 3.51 -39.36
CA MET A 514 28.79 4.25 -40.60
C MET A 514 28.87 3.31 -41.82
N LYS A 515 29.41 2.10 -41.67
CA LYS A 515 29.43 1.09 -42.75
C LYS A 515 28.02 0.63 -43.15
N LEU A 516 27.07 0.65 -42.21
CA LEU A 516 25.67 0.31 -42.44
C LEU A 516 24.84 1.50 -42.95
N GLY A 517 25.49 2.65 -43.25
CA GLY A 517 24.84 3.83 -43.82
C GLY A 517 24.20 4.77 -42.79
N PHE A 518 24.46 4.59 -41.50
CA PHE A 518 24.02 5.56 -40.50
C PHE A 518 24.86 6.83 -40.55
N GLU A 519 24.17 7.97 -40.53
CA GLU A 519 24.79 9.29 -40.42
C GLU A 519 24.75 9.77 -38.97
N LYS A 520 25.83 10.43 -38.52
CA LYS A 520 25.87 11.04 -37.19
C LYS A 520 25.11 12.36 -37.23
N VAL A 521 24.08 12.50 -36.39
CA VAL A 521 23.16 13.65 -36.40
C VAL A 521 23.37 14.61 -35.24
N GLU A 522 23.83 14.11 -34.10
CA GLU A 522 24.06 14.95 -32.91
C GLU A 522 25.08 14.29 -31.98
N ARG A 523 25.91 15.09 -31.31
CA ARG A 523 26.65 14.67 -30.12
C ARG A 523 26.05 15.33 -28.90
N VAL A 524 25.61 14.52 -27.95
CA VAL A 524 25.09 14.99 -26.66
C VAL A 524 26.12 14.70 -25.58
N ARG A 525 26.53 15.74 -24.86
CA ARG A 525 27.37 15.63 -23.65
C ARG A 525 26.56 16.12 -22.46
N ILE A 526 26.48 15.29 -21.43
CA ILE A 526 25.79 15.58 -20.18
C ILE A 526 26.80 15.52 -19.05
N SER A 527 26.94 16.64 -18.35
CA SER A 527 27.75 16.76 -17.14
C SER A 527 26.83 16.84 -15.93
N ARG A 528 26.92 15.88 -15.02
CA ARG A 528 26.20 15.85 -13.75
C ARG A 528 27.19 15.97 -12.60
N LEU A 529 26.94 16.93 -11.73
CA LEU A 529 27.67 17.14 -10.47
C LEU A 529 26.65 17.35 -9.36
N PHE A 530 26.47 16.35 -8.51
CA PHE A 530 25.39 16.27 -7.51
C PHE A 530 24.00 16.54 -8.14
N LYS A 531 23.34 17.64 -7.76
CA LYS A 531 22.04 18.06 -8.31
C LYS A 531 22.18 18.90 -9.59
N TRP A 532 23.38 19.39 -9.91
CA TRP A 532 23.61 20.21 -11.10
C TRP A 532 23.75 19.33 -12.33
N LYS A 533 23.01 19.67 -13.39
CA LYS A 533 23.01 18.96 -14.67
C LYS A 533 23.11 19.97 -15.81
N LYS A 534 24.16 19.84 -16.63
CA LYS A 534 24.34 20.63 -17.86
C LYS A 534 24.32 19.70 -19.06
N ILE A 535 23.44 20.00 -20.03
CA ILE A 535 23.36 19.31 -21.31
C ILE A 535 23.97 20.24 -22.37
N SER A 536 25.03 19.80 -23.04
CA SER A 536 25.61 20.47 -24.21
C SER A 536 25.38 19.62 -25.44
N ARG A 537 24.87 20.23 -26.51
CA ARG A 537 24.60 19.61 -27.81
C ARG A 537 25.61 20.17 -28.82
N GLN A 538 26.28 19.31 -29.57
CA GLN A 538 27.24 19.67 -30.62
C GLN A 538 26.82 18.99 -31.94
N GLU A 539 27.03 19.67 -33.07
CA GLU A 539 26.66 19.20 -34.42
C GLU A 539 25.17 18.85 -34.52
N ASN A 540 24.26 19.82 -34.37
CA ASN A 540 22.81 19.55 -34.44
C ASN A 540 22.31 19.57 -35.90
N GLU A 541 22.35 18.42 -36.58
CA GLU A 541 21.90 18.29 -37.98
C GLU A 541 20.43 17.83 -38.13
N TRP A 542 19.65 17.78 -37.04
CA TRP A 542 18.24 17.33 -37.09
C TRP A 542 17.37 18.12 -38.07
N ALA A 543 17.72 19.37 -38.38
CA ALA A 543 16.99 20.23 -39.32
C ALA A 543 16.82 19.59 -40.72
N LYS A 544 17.79 18.79 -41.18
CA LYS A 544 17.74 18.08 -42.47
C LYS A 544 16.71 16.93 -42.49
N TYR A 545 16.31 16.43 -41.32
CA TYR A 545 15.50 15.22 -41.17
C TYR A 545 14.07 15.47 -40.66
N ILE A 546 13.79 16.68 -40.17
CA ILE A 546 12.46 17.10 -39.69
C ILE A 546 11.62 17.74 -40.83
N GLN A 547 12.26 18.17 -41.93
CA GLN A 547 11.56 18.71 -43.10
C GLN A 547 11.02 17.60 -44.02
N CYS A 548 9.90 16.98 -43.62
CA CYS A 548 9.00 16.28 -44.53
C CYS A 548 7.53 16.42 -44.09
N LYS A 549 7.09 17.67 -44.00
CA LYS A 549 5.80 18.22 -44.45
C LYS A 549 5.71 19.63 -43.88
N GLY A 550 5.44 20.62 -44.74
CA GLY A 550 5.57 22.03 -44.43
C GLY A 550 4.89 22.44 -43.12
N GLN A 551 5.69 22.79 -42.13
CA GLN A 551 5.39 23.82 -41.14
C GLN A 551 6.72 24.45 -40.73
N LYS A 552 6.77 25.77 -40.87
CA LYS A 552 7.93 26.62 -40.65
C LYS A 552 8.41 26.52 -39.20
N PHE A 553 9.72 26.66 -39.05
CA PHE A 553 10.47 26.72 -37.80
C PHE A 553 10.14 28.03 -37.05
N GLU A 554 8.97 28.10 -36.42
CA GLU A 554 8.68 29.10 -35.37
C GLU A 554 7.97 28.40 -34.21
N HIS A 555 8.46 28.64 -32.99
CA HIS A 555 8.06 28.06 -31.69
C HIS A 555 8.72 26.76 -31.21
N ILE A 556 10.01 26.80 -30.88
CA ILE A 556 10.54 26.13 -29.67
C ILE A 556 11.54 27.05 -28.94
N TRP A 557 11.06 28.21 -28.49
CA TRP A 557 11.73 29.06 -27.49
C TRP A 557 11.05 29.00 -26.10
N HIS A 558 10.37 27.88 -25.77
CA HIS A 558 9.65 27.76 -24.49
C HIS A 558 10.01 26.54 -23.62
N LEU A 559 11.19 25.93 -23.79
CA LEU A 559 11.65 24.84 -22.89
C LEU A 559 12.94 25.17 -22.10
N VAL A 560 13.22 26.46 -21.89
CA VAL A 560 14.39 26.92 -21.10
C VAL A 560 14.03 27.50 -19.72
N MET A 561 12.75 27.69 -19.36
CA MET A 561 12.38 28.19 -18.03
C MET A 561 11.22 27.41 -17.43
N PHE A 562 11.51 26.31 -16.74
CA PHE A 562 10.76 25.84 -15.56
C PHE A 562 11.62 24.85 -14.78
N PRO A 563 12.52 25.38 -13.94
CA PRO A 563 12.53 24.93 -12.55
C PRO A 563 12.73 26.14 -11.64
N LEU A 564 11.65 26.84 -11.32
CA LEU A 564 11.51 27.72 -10.16
C LEU A 564 10.02 28.06 -10.04
N LEU A 565 9.42 27.68 -8.90
CA LEU A 565 8.03 27.83 -8.45
C LEU A 565 7.14 26.57 -8.57
N ILE A 566 6.74 26.13 -7.36
CA ILE A 566 5.85 25.05 -6.91
C ILE A 566 6.53 23.71 -6.62
#